data_AF-A0A850NEI7-F1
#
_entry.id   AF-A0A850NEI7-F1
#
_cell.length_a   1.000
_cell.length_b   1.000
_cell.length_c   1.000
_cell.angle_alpha   90.00
_cell.angle_beta   90.00
_cell.angle_gamma   90.00
#
_symmetry.space_group_name_H-M   'P 1'
#
loop_
_entity.id
_entity.type
_entity.pdbx_description
1 polymer ?
#
loop_
_entity_poly.entity_id
_entity_poly.type
_entity_poly.pdbx_seq_one_letter_code
_entity_poly.pdbx_strand_id
1 'polypeptide(L)'
;MKYRKLGKTGIEVSEISLGTWQVGGKWGSGFNDALAEQIINEAIDDGVNFIDTADVYEAGASEAAVGRVVKSRSEEVFVATKCGRQINPHINEGYTPEVLRKYVEDSLKNTGLEAVNELKKVFPDRESLAPIALRWILDFPEVGCIIPGASKVEHLNSNINAAKLPPLTKKEKVAVNDIYEKYIKKHVHQLW
;
A
#
# COMPACT_ATOMS: atom_id res chain seq x y z
N MET A 1 -11.97 2.60 -13.36
CA MET A 1 -10.53 2.59 -13.06
C MET A 1 -9.71 3.19 -14.22
N LYS A 2 -8.43 3.56 -14.01
CA LYS A 2 -7.42 3.76 -15.07
C LYS A 2 -6.39 2.62 -15.02
N TYR A 3 -5.85 2.23 -16.16
CA TYR A 3 -4.87 1.15 -16.26
C TYR A 3 -3.53 1.68 -16.79
N ARG A 4 -2.42 1.05 -16.38
CA ARG A 4 -1.06 1.29 -16.85
C ARG A 4 -0.35 -0.03 -17.10
N LYS A 5 0.60 -0.01 -18.02
CA LYS A 5 1.46 -1.17 -18.30
C LYS A 5 2.39 -1.45 -17.11
N LEU A 6 2.41 -2.69 -16.63
CA LEU A 6 3.30 -3.15 -15.56
C LEU A 6 4.72 -3.31 -16.09
N GLY A 7 5.48 -2.22 -16.13
CA GLY A 7 6.84 -2.17 -16.64
C GLY A 7 6.94 -2.62 -18.10
N LYS A 8 7.71 -3.68 -18.36
CA LYS A 8 7.93 -4.23 -19.72
C LYS A 8 7.03 -5.43 -20.06
N THR A 9 6.24 -5.93 -19.12
CA THR A 9 5.53 -7.23 -19.23
C THR A 9 4.50 -7.30 -20.37
N GLY A 10 3.85 -6.18 -20.68
CA GLY A 10 2.69 -6.14 -21.58
C GLY A 10 1.34 -6.17 -20.86
N ILE A 11 1.33 -6.52 -19.57
CA ILE A 11 0.15 -6.59 -18.72
C ILE A 11 -0.31 -5.17 -18.36
N GLU A 12 -1.61 -4.90 -18.44
CA GLU A 12 -2.22 -3.66 -17.97
C GLU A 12 -2.86 -3.87 -16.58
N VAL A 13 -2.33 -3.15 -15.58
CA VAL A 13 -2.80 -3.19 -14.20
C VAL A 13 -3.44 -1.86 -13.82
N SER A 14 -4.41 -1.90 -12.91
CA SER A 14 -5.09 -0.72 -12.38
C SER A 14 -4.09 0.20 -11.66
N GLU A 15 -4.20 1.52 -11.84
CA GLU A 15 -3.31 2.50 -11.18
C GLU A 15 -3.31 2.34 -9.64
N ILE A 16 -4.46 1.94 -9.08
CA ILE A 16 -4.63 1.51 -7.69
C ILE A 16 -4.81 -0.02 -7.68
N SER A 17 -4.05 -0.72 -6.85
CA SER A 17 -4.26 -2.14 -6.50
C SER A 17 -4.76 -2.30 -5.08
N LEU A 18 -5.17 -3.52 -4.71
CA LEU A 18 -5.52 -3.86 -3.33
C LEU A 18 -4.36 -4.59 -2.63
N GLY A 19 -3.77 -3.98 -1.60
CA GLY A 19 -2.85 -4.66 -0.68
C GLY A 19 -3.59 -5.38 0.43
N THR A 20 -3.48 -6.71 0.51
CA THR A 20 -4.34 -7.55 1.37
C THR A 20 -3.80 -7.82 2.77
N TRP A 21 -2.69 -7.18 3.18
CA TRP A 21 -2.12 -7.32 4.54
C TRP A 21 -3.11 -6.98 5.67
N GLN A 22 -4.07 -6.08 5.42
CA GLN A 22 -5.09 -5.68 6.40
C GLN A 22 -6.51 -6.13 6.03
N VAL A 23 -6.66 -6.92 4.96
CA VAL A 23 -7.96 -7.40 4.48
C VAL A 23 -8.36 -8.58 5.37
N GLY A 24 -9.56 -8.53 5.93
CA GLY A 24 -10.07 -9.53 6.88
C GLY A 24 -9.52 -9.43 8.31
N GLY A 25 -8.36 -8.83 8.56
CA GLY A 25 -7.80 -8.73 9.90
C GLY A 25 -6.57 -7.85 10.01
N LYS A 26 -6.11 -7.60 11.24
CA LYS A 26 -4.77 -7.10 11.55
C LYS A 26 -4.05 -8.17 12.35
N TRP A 27 -2.72 -8.17 12.29
CA TRP A 27 -1.92 -9.19 12.99
C TRP A 27 -2.27 -9.26 14.48
N GLY A 28 -2.79 -10.42 14.90
CA GLY A 28 -3.24 -10.69 16.26
C GLY A 28 -4.69 -10.31 16.60
N SER A 29 -5.49 -9.80 15.65
CA SER A 29 -6.93 -9.50 15.86
C SER A 29 -7.88 -10.65 15.48
N GLY A 30 -7.37 -11.72 14.88
CA GLY A 30 -8.18 -12.73 14.19
C GLY A 30 -8.62 -12.26 12.79
N PHE A 31 -9.06 -13.23 11.98
CA PHE A 31 -9.48 -13.04 10.60
C PHE A 31 -11.02 -13.11 10.46
N ASN A 32 -11.56 -12.26 9.61
CA ASN A 32 -12.97 -12.15 9.27
C ASN A 32 -13.12 -12.33 7.75
N ASP A 33 -13.39 -13.57 7.32
CA ASP A 33 -13.57 -13.93 5.92
C ASP A 33 -14.65 -13.11 5.21
N ALA A 34 -15.77 -12.81 5.86
CA ALA A 34 -16.86 -12.06 5.25
C ALA A 34 -16.44 -10.61 4.91
N LEU A 35 -15.72 -9.95 5.83
CA LEU A 35 -15.16 -8.62 5.57
C LEU A 35 -14.04 -8.67 4.52
N ALA A 36 -13.22 -9.72 4.54
CA ALA A 36 -12.18 -9.92 3.52
C ALA A 36 -12.79 -10.00 2.11
N GLU A 37 -13.77 -10.89 1.95
CA GLU A 37 -14.46 -11.13 0.68
C GLU A 37 -15.25 -9.90 0.23
N GLN A 38 -15.88 -9.16 1.15
CA GLN A 38 -16.54 -7.89 0.83
C GLN A 38 -15.54 -6.86 0.25
N ILE A 39 -14.41 -6.63 0.91
CA ILE A 39 -13.41 -5.64 0.45
C ILE A 39 -12.80 -6.06 -0.90
N ILE A 40 -12.55 -7.36 -1.12
CA ILE A 40 -11.98 -7.84 -2.38
C ILE A 40 -13.01 -7.73 -3.53
N ASN A 41 -14.29 -8.04 -3.28
CA ASN A 41 -15.33 -7.89 -4.29
C ASN A 41 -15.54 -6.42 -4.68
N GLU A 42 -15.72 -5.53 -3.70
CA GLU A 42 -15.91 -4.09 -3.95
C GLU A 42 -14.75 -3.50 -4.76
N ALA A 43 -13.51 -3.95 -4.50
CA ALA A 43 -12.33 -3.52 -5.26
C ALA A 43 -12.43 -3.93 -6.74
N ILE A 44 -12.84 -5.17 -7.03
CA ILE A 44 -13.02 -5.69 -8.39
C ILE A 44 -14.18 -4.96 -9.09
N ASP A 45 -15.28 -4.67 -8.39
CA ASP A 45 -16.43 -3.92 -8.93
C ASP A 45 -16.05 -2.47 -9.33
N ASP A 46 -15.18 -1.80 -8.58
CA ASP A 46 -14.61 -0.50 -8.95
C ASP A 46 -13.53 -0.57 -10.06
N GLY A 47 -13.21 -1.79 -10.51
CA GLY A 47 -12.29 -2.09 -11.60
C GLY A 47 -10.82 -2.26 -11.19
N VAL A 48 -10.52 -2.54 -9.92
CA VAL A 48 -9.18 -2.99 -9.50
C VAL A 48 -8.94 -4.40 -10.07
N ASN A 49 -7.90 -4.54 -10.90
CA ASN A 49 -7.53 -5.83 -11.50
C ASN A 49 -6.17 -6.36 -11.03
N PHE A 50 -5.53 -5.72 -10.04
CA PHE A 50 -4.28 -6.17 -9.44
C PHE A 50 -4.43 -6.26 -7.91
N ILE A 51 -4.04 -7.41 -7.34
CA ILE A 51 -4.15 -7.71 -5.91
C ILE A 51 -2.79 -8.23 -5.41
N ASP A 52 -2.32 -7.69 -4.28
CA ASP A 52 -1.05 -8.06 -3.65
C ASP A 52 -1.29 -8.74 -2.29
N THR A 53 -0.74 -9.94 -2.12
CA THR A 53 -0.87 -10.78 -0.91
C THR A 53 0.47 -11.43 -0.51
N ALA A 54 0.46 -12.30 0.51
CA ALA A 54 1.62 -13.08 0.95
C ALA A 54 1.23 -14.29 1.83
N ASP A 55 2.06 -15.33 1.79
CA ASP A 55 1.94 -16.56 2.59
C ASP A 55 1.71 -16.34 4.10
N VAL A 56 2.35 -15.33 4.69
CA VAL A 56 2.30 -15.07 6.14
C VAL A 56 1.07 -14.26 6.57
N TYR A 57 0.31 -13.66 5.65
CA TYR A 57 -0.81 -12.77 6.00
C TYR A 57 -1.97 -13.57 6.62
N GLU A 58 -2.14 -13.42 7.94
CA GLU A 58 -3.01 -14.24 8.79
C GLU A 58 -2.83 -15.75 8.53
N ALA A 59 -1.56 -16.19 8.46
CA ALA A 59 -1.16 -17.58 8.23
C ALA A 59 -1.79 -18.23 6.98
N GLY A 60 -1.94 -17.45 5.90
CA GLY A 60 -2.50 -17.89 4.62
C GLY A 60 -4.00 -17.64 4.47
N ALA A 61 -4.71 -17.17 5.50
CA ALA A 61 -6.13 -16.85 5.40
C ALA A 61 -6.41 -15.71 4.38
N SER A 62 -5.49 -14.74 4.26
CA SER A 62 -5.59 -13.68 3.25
C SER A 62 -5.50 -14.23 1.82
N GLU A 63 -4.55 -15.14 1.54
CA GLU A 63 -4.46 -15.83 0.24
C GLU A 63 -5.70 -16.70 -0.04
N ALA A 64 -6.24 -17.37 0.99
CA ALA A 64 -7.45 -18.18 0.84
C ALA A 64 -8.67 -17.32 0.47
N ALA A 65 -8.84 -16.14 1.10
CA ALA A 65 -9.92 -15.21 0.76
C ALA A 65 -9.79 -14.66 -0.68
N VAL A 66 -8.59 -14.22 -1.08
CA VAL A 66 -8.32 -13.79 -2.47
C VAL A 66 -8.62 -14.93 -3.45
N GLY A 67 -8.14 -16.14 -3.15
CA GLY A 67 -8.35 -17.32 -3.99
C GLY A 67 -9.82 -17.76 -4.11
N ARG A 68 -10.66 -17.49 -3.11
CA ARG A 68 -12.12 -17.74 -3.20
C ARG A 68 -12.80 -16.70 -4.08
N VAL A 69 -12.55 -15.40 -3.85
CA VAL A 69 -13.21 -14.33 -4.62
C VAL A 69 -12.81 -14.37 -6.10
N VAL A 70 -11.51 -14.48 -6.40
CA VAL A 70 -11.03 -14.52 -7.80
C VAL A 70 -11.61 -15.72 -8.56
N LYS A 71 -11.81 -16.87 -7.92
CA LYS A 71 -12.47 -18.04 -8.55
C LYS A 71 -13.97 -17.87 -8.77
N SER A 72 -14.62 -16.97 -8.03
CA SER A 72 -16.05 -16.65 -8.19
C SER A 72 -16.33 -15.54 -9.20
N ARG A 73 -15.28 -14.91 -9.74
CA ARG A 73 -15.34 -13.79 -10.69
C ARG A 73 -15.05 -14.26 -12.11
N SER A 74 -15.57 -13.50 -13.07
CA SER A 74 -15.35 -13.66 -14.52
C SER A 74 -14.27 -12.73 -15.07
N GLU A 75 -13.98 -11.68 -14.30
CA GLU A 75 -13.07 -10.59 -14.58
C GLU A 75 -11.62 -11.06 -14.44
N GLU A 76 -10.74 -10.63 -15.35
CA GLU A 76 -9.32 -10.95 -15.27
C GLU A 76 -8.68 -10.18 -14.11
N VAL A 77 -8.19 -10.91 -13.10
CA VAL A 77 -7.53 -10.34 -11.92
C VAL A 77 -6.13 -10.95 -11.78
N PHE A 78 -5.12 -10.08 -11.82
CA PHE A 78 -3.73 -10.42 -11.59
C PHE A 78 -3.45 -10.46 -10.07
N VAL A 79 -2.92 -11.58 -9.58
CA VAL A 79 -2.54 -11.74 -8.17
C VAL A 79 -1.02 -11.85 -8.04
N ALA A 80 -0.42 -10.94 -7.29
CA ALA A 80 0.96 -11.05 -6.82
C ALA A 80 0.97 -11.62 -5.40
N THR A 81 1.74 -12.68 -5.16
CA THR A 81 1.99 -13.20 -3.81
C THR A 81 3.49 -13.27 -3.50
N LYS A 82 3.81 -13.49 -2.22
CA LYS A 82 5.16 -13.58 -1.67
C LYS A 82 5.22 -14.85 -0.83
N CYS A 83 6.36 -15.53 -0.88
CA CYS A 83 6.59 -16.79 -0.19
C CYS A 83 7.89 -16.75 0.63
N GLY A 84 7.99 -17.63 1.62
CA GLY A 84 9.19 -17.88 2.41
C GLY A 84 9.18 -17.24 3.80
N ARG A 85 8.07 -16.63 4.23
CA ARG A 85 7.95 -15.98 5.54
C ARG A 85 7.22 -16.84 6.59
N GLN A 86 6.95 -18.11 6.22
CA GLN A 86 6.58 -19.20 7.12
C GLN A 86 7.76 -20.15 7.49
N ILE A 87 9.00 -19.85 7.07
CA ILE A 87 10.17 -20.72 7.36
C ILE A 87 10.42 -20.79 8.87
N ASN A 88 10.67 -21.98 9.39
CA ASN A 88 10.97 -22.21 10.80
C ASN A 88 12.13 -23.22 10.94
N PRO A 89 13.27 -22.88 11.58
CA PRO A 89 13.56 -21.60 12.23
C PRO A 89 13.87 -20.46 11.25
N HIS A 90 13.32 -19.28 11.53
CA HIS A 90 13.83 -18.01 11.02
C HIS A 90 15.08 -17.61 11.84
N ILE A 91 16.23 -18.25 11.55
CA ILE A 91 17.58 -17.91 12.02
C ILE A 91 18.52 -17.87 10.80
N ASN A 92 19.65 -17.15 10.90
CA ASN A 92 20.08 -16.10 9.94
C ASN A 92 20.10 -16.45 8.44
N GLU A 93 20.16 -17.74 8.13
CA GLU A 93 20.08 -18.37 6.81
C GLU A 93 18.68 -19.03 6.60
N GLY A 94 17.53 -18.38 6.84
CA GLY A 94 17.27 -16.93 6.92
C GLY A 94 16.79 -16.36 8.28
N TYR A 95 17.21 -15.13 8.60
CA TYR A 95 16.50 -14.10 9.40
C TYR A 95 16.65 -14.03 10.96
N THR A 96 17.82 -13.67 11.53
CA THR A 96 17.97 -13.55 13.01
C THR A 96 17.31 -12.32 13.68
N PRO A 97 16.79 -12.44 14.93
CA PRO A 97 16.01 -11.39 15.58
C PRO A 97 16.76 -10.13 16.06
N GLU A 98 18.04 -10.19 16.41
CA GLU A 98 18.76 -9.00 16.92
C GLU A 98 19.12 -8.04 15.78
N VAL A 99 19.44 -8.61 14.61
CA VAL A 99 19.62 -7.93 13.33
C VAL A 99 18.31 -7.28 12.86
N LEU A 100 17.19 -8.01 12.92
CA LEU A 100 15.86 -7.46 12.59
C LEU A 100 15.39 -6.41 13.62
N ARG A 101 15.69 -6.59 14.91
CA ARG A 101 15.36 -5.64 15.97
C ARG A 101 16.08 -4.31 15.76
N LYS A 102 17.33 -4.30 15.25
CA LYS A 102 18.00 -3.05 14.86
C LYS A 102 17.23 -2.28 13.78
N TYR A 103 16.77 -2.91 12.71
CA TYR A 103 16.01 -2.22 11.65
C TYR A 103 14.61 -1.74 12.11
N VAL A 104 14.01 -2.44 13.08
CA VAL A 104 12.72 -2.06 13.69
C VAL A 104 12.88 -0.95 14.73
N GLU A 105 13.98 -0.92 15.51
CA GLU A 105 14.24 0.12 16.52
C GLU A 105 14.88 1.40 15.93
N ASP A 106 15.67 1.30 14.86
CA ASP A 106 16.15 2.47 14.09
C ASP A 106 14.98 3.24 13.43
N SER A 107 13.85 2.57 13.18
CA SER A 107 12.61 3.20 12.68
C SER A 107 11.93 4.10 13.72
N LEU A 108 12.42 4.16 14.97
CA LEU A 108 11.86 4.95 16.08
C LEU A 108 12.78 6.08 16.56
N LYS A 109 13.15 6.99 15.65
CA LYS A 109 13.46 8.38 16.01
C LYS A 109 12.52 9.36 15.29
N ASN A 110 11.40 9.64 15.95
CA ASN A 110 10.31 10.47 15.47
C ASN A 110 10.74 11.90 15.09
N THR A 111 10.72 12.20 13.78
CA THR A 111 10.51 13.57 13.24
C THR A 111 9.21 13.68 12.43
N GLY A 112 8.47 12.58 12.26
CA GLY A 112 7.33 12.49 11.35
C GLY A 112 6.15 13.40 11.68
N LEU A 113 5.88 13.69 12.96
CA LEU A 113 4.73 14.51 13.35
C LEU A 113 4.87 15.97 12.91
N GLU A 114 6.08 16.53 12.95
CA GLU A 114 6.35 17.89 12.45
C GLU A 114 6.21 17.98 10.94
N ALA A 115 6.76 17.00 10.20
CA ALA A 115 6.61 16.91 8.75
C ALA A 115 5.14 16.77 8.32
N VAL A 116 4.35 15.93 9.00
CA VAL A 116 2.91 15.77 8.77
C VAL A 116 2.15 17.07 9.07
N ASN A 117 2.52 17.80 10.13
CA ASN A 117 1.89 19.07 10.47
C ASN A 117 2.21 20.17 9.45
N GLU A 118 3.42 20.24 8.89
CA GLU A 118 3.71 21.15 7.78
C GLU A 118 2.99 20.73 6.48
N LEU A 119 2.91 19.43 6.17
CA LEU A 119 2.15 18.95 5.01
C LEU A 119 0.66 19.33 5.10
N LYS A 120 0.04 19.28 6.29
CA LYS A 120 -1.34 19.76 6.48
C LYS A 120 -1.51 21.24 6.14
N LYS A 121 -0.49 22.09 6.31
CA LYS A 121 -0.54 23.50 5.90
C LYS A 121 -0.41 23.69 4.39
N VAL A 122 0.23 22.75 3.68
CA VAL A 122 0.29 22.74 2.21
C VAL A 122 -1.07 22.35 1.61
N PHE A 123 -1.82 21.49 2.29
CA PHE A 123 -3.13 20.98 1.84
C PHE A 123 -4.25 21.32 2.86
N PRO A 124 -4.55 22.61 3.12
CA PRO A 124 -5.43 23.03 4.22
C PRO A 124 -6.87 22.54 4.07
N ASP A 125 -7.36 22.39 2.83
CA ASP A 125 -8.72 21.96 2.52
C ASP A 125 -8.90 20.43 2.57
N ARG A 126 -7.96 19.68 3.17
CA ARG A 126 -7.92 18.21 3.13
C ARG A 126 -7.85 17.61 4.53
N GLU A 127 -8.96 16.99 4.92
CA GLU A 127 -9.11 16.26 6.20
C GLU A 127 -8.07 15.13 6.36
N SER A 128 -7.75 14.44 5.27
CA SER A 128 -6.74 13.37 5.23
C SER A 128 -5.70 13.61 4.13
N LEU A 129 -4.43 13.43 4.50
CA LEU A 129 -3.29 13.47 3.58
C LEU A 129 -3.06 12.14 2.85
N ALA A 130 -3.70 11.03 3.26
CA ALA A 130 -3.46 9.73 2.62
C ALA A 130 -3.81 9.73 1.12
N PRO A 131 -4.97 10.24 0.66
CA PRO A 131 -5.24 10.37 -0.78
C PRO A 131 -4.27 11.29 -1.52
N ILE A 132 -3.73 12.32 -0.85
CA ILE A 132 -2.71 13.22 -1.43
C ILE A 132 -1.39 12.47 -1.65
N ALA A 133 -0.95 11.68 -0.67
CA ALA A 133 0.26 10.87 -0.79
C ALA A 133 0.13 9.84 -1.93
N LEU A 134 -1.01 9.14 -2.03
CA LEU A 134 -1.27 8.20 -3.12
C LEU A 134 -1.30 8.90 -4.50
N ARG A 135 -1.96 10.06 -4.61
CA ARG A 135 -1.97 10.88 -5.83
C ARG A 135 -0.58 11.38 -6.23
N TRP A 136 0.24 11.79 -5.26
CA TRP A 136 1.61 12.23 -5.51
C TRP A 136 2.48 11.10 -6.08
N ILE A 137 2.36 9.87 -5.57
CA ILE A 137 3.07 8.71 -6.13
C ILE A 137 2.57 8.43 -7.57
N LEU A 138 1.27 8.56 -7.85
CA LEU A 138 0.70 8.39 -9.19
C LEU A 138 1.04 9.48 -10.21
N ASP A 139 1.63 10.60 -9.78
CA ASP A 139 2.10 11.67 -10.67
C ASP A 139 3.44 11.34 -11.35
N PHE A 140 4.16 10.32 -10.88
CA PHE A 140 5.37 9.82 -11.52
C PHE A 140 4.99 8.86 -12.67
N PRO A 141 5.41 9.11 -13.92
CA PRO A 141 5.07 8.26 -15.06
C PRO A 141 5.72 6.87 -15.00
N GLU A 142 6.79 6.71 -14.22
CA GLU A 142 7.48 5.44 -13.97
C GLU A 142 6.67 4.48 -13.08
N VAL A 143 5.71 5.02 -12.30
CA VAL A 143 4.84 4.21 -11.43
C VAL A 143 3.72 3.60 -12.25
N GLY A 144 3.77 2.28 -12.44
CA GLY A 144 2.67 1.52 -13.05
C GLY A 144 1.48 1.35 -12.11
N CYS A 145 1.71 1.09 -10.83
CA CYS A 145 0.67 0.82 -9.85
C CYS A 145 1.14 1.19 -8.43
N ILE A 146 0.20 1.60 -7.57
CA ILE A 146 0.41 1.72 -6.12
C ILE A 146 -0.43 0.70 -5.36
N ILE A 147 0.10 0.21 -4.24
CA ILE A 147 -0.45 -0.92 -3.47
C ILE A 147 -0.86 -0.48 -2.05
N PRO A 148 -1.90 0.37 -1.89
CA PRO A 148 -2.38 0.75 -0.57
C PRO A 148 -3.15 -0.40 0.11
N GLY A 149 -2.99 -0.50 1.44
CA GLY A 149 -3.81 -1.41 2.25
C GLY A 149 -5.20 -0.84 2.53
N ALA A 150 -6.18 -1.73 2.67
CA ALA A 150 -7.53 -1.40 3.15
C ALA A 150 -7.98 -2.38 4.23
N SER A 151 -8.38 -1.84 5.38
CA SER A 151 -8.96 -2.57 6.52
C SER A 151 -10.47 -2.37 6.68
N LYS A 152 -11.07 -1.51 5.85
CA LYS A 152 -12.49 -1.22 5.76
C LYS A 152 -12.82 -0.73 4.35
N VAL A 153 -14.09 -0.79 3.96
CA VAL A 153 -14.57 -0.31 2.65
C VAL A 153 -14.34 1.19 2.47
N GLU A 154 -14.44 2.02 3.52
CA GLU A 154 -14.18 3.46 3.39
C GLU A 154 -12.70 3.76 3.07
N HIS A 155 -11.78 2.92 3.55
CA HIS A 155 -10.36 3.02 3.20
C HIS A 155 -10.13 2.66 1.72
N LEU A 156 -10.76 1.58 1.24
CA LEU A 156 -10.73 1.19 -0.17
C LEU A 156 -11.25 2.32 -1.07
N ASN A 157 -12.43 2.84 -0.76
CA ASN A 157 -13.08 3.89 -1.56
C ASN A 157 -12.25 5.19 -1.54
N SER A 158 -11.62 5.52 -0.41
CA SER A 158 -10.68 6.64 -0.30
C SER A 158 -9.44 6.45 -1.18
N ASN A 159 -8.85 5.24 -1.18
CA ASN A 159 -7.70 4.88 -2.00
C ASN A 159 -8.02 4.93 -3.51
N ILE A 160 -9.17 4.39 -3.93
CA ILE A 160 -9.61 4.39 -5.33
C ILE A 160 -9.91 5.81 -5.82
N ASN A 161 -10.55 6.63 -4.98
CA ASN A 161 -10.82 8.03 -5.31
C ASN A 161 -9.54 8.89 -5.36
N ALA A 162 -8.42 8.47 -4.74
CA ALA A 162 -7.14 9.18 -4.85
C ALA A 162 -6.64 9.29 -6.30
N ALA A 163 -6.87 8.27 -7.14
CA ALA A 163 -6.52 8.32 -8.56
C ALA A 163 -7.34 9.34 -9.37
N LYS A 164 -8.56 9.68 -8.90
CA LYS A 164 -9.47 10.65 -9.54
C LYS A 164 -9.10 12.11 -9.22
N LEU A 165 -8.21 12.34 -8.26
CA LEU A 165 -7.72 13.67 -7.90
C LEU A 165 -6.91 14.30 -9.06
N PRO A 166 -6.85 15.63 -9.17
CA PRO A 166 -5.91 16.28 -10.08
C PRO A 166 -4.45 15.99 -9.64
N PRO A 167 -3.49 15.99 -10.59
CA PRO A 167 -2.07 15.99 -10.26
C PRO A 167 -1.70 17.16 -9.34
N LEU A 168 -0.74 16.95 -8.45
CA LEU A 168 -0.24 18.02 -7.59
C LEU A 168 0.44 19.09 -8.43
N THR A 169 0.13 20.34 -8.12
CA THR A 169 0.72 21.53 -8.76
C THR A 169 2.22 21.59 -8.53
N LYS A 170 2.93 22.35 -9.37
CA LYS A 170 4.37 22.60 -9.18
C LYS A 170 4.67 23.19 -7.79
N LYS A 171 3.80 24.06 -7.27
CA LYS A 171 3.96 24.69 -5.95
C LYS A 171 3.84 23.68 -4.81
N GLU A 172 2.84 22.80 -4.85
CA GLU A 172 2.68 21.73 -3.85
C GLU A 172 3.86 20.74 -3.91
N LYS A 173 4.33 20.36 -5.10
CA LYS A 173 5.50 19.48 -5.26
C LYS A 173 6.79 20.08 -4.69
N VAL A 174 7.02 21.37 -4.91
CA VAL A 174 8.15 22.09 -4.27
C VAL A 174 8.00 22.08 -2.75
N ALA A 175 6.83 22.44 -2.22
CA ALA A 175 6.61 22.46 -0.76
C ALA A 175 6.76 21.07 -0.09
N VAL A 176 6.31 19.99 -0.75
CA VAL A 176 6.54 18.60 -0.30
C VAL A 176 8.03 18.27 -0.26
N ASN A 177 8.78 18.66 -1.29
CA ASN A 177 10.24 18.46 -1.33
C ASN A 177 10.97 19.29 -0.26
N ASP A 178 10.58 20.54 -0.03
CA ASP A 178 11.18 21.39 1.01
C ASP A 178 10.98 20.79 2.41
N ILE A 179 9.80 20.22 2.68
CA ILE A 179 9.50 19.49 3.92
C ILE A 179 10.37 18.21 4.01
N TYR A 180 10.52 17.47 2.91
CA TYR A 180 11.39 16.29 2.86
C TYR A 180 12.86 16.64 3.16
N GLU A 181 13.44 17.63 2.47
CA GLU A 181 14.81 18.12 2.67
C GLU A 181 15.04 18.54 4.13
N LYS A 182 14.10 19.29 4.71
CA LYS A 182 14.19 19.85 6.07
C LYS A 182 14.08 18.81 7.18
N TYR A 183 13.11 17.89 7.09
CA TYR A 183 12.72 17.02 8.21
C TYR A 183 13.11 15.54 8.06
N ILE A 184 13.28 15.05 6.83
CA ILE A 184 13.34 13.61 6.53
C ILE A 184 14.68 13.21 5.90
N LYS A 185 15.18 13.96 4.91
CA LYS A 185 16.32 13.58 4.07
C LYS A 185 17.55 13.14 4.86
N LYS A 186 18.00 13.95 5.82
CA LYS A 186 19.19 13.67 6.66
C LYS A 186 19.11 12.40 7.51
N HIS A 187 17.91 11.80 7.65
CA HIS A 187 17.68 10.60 8.44
C HIS A 187 17.63 9.33 7.59
N VAL A 188 17.20 9.42 6.33
CA VAL A 188 16.89 8.23 5.51
C VAL A 188 17.51 8.23 4.11
N HIS A 189 17.88 9.38 3.55
CA HIS A 189 18.29 9.47 2.13
C HIS A 189 19.64 8.79 1.86
N GLN A 190 20.50 8.70 2.87
CA GLN A 190 21.78 7.98 2.83
C GLN A 190 21.64 6.45 2.88
N LEU A 191 20.41 5.92 2.90
CA LEU A 191 20.11 4.48 2.90
C LEU A 191 19.67 3.95 1.51
N TRP A 192 19.72 4.78 0.47
CA TRP A 192 19.27 4.51 -0.89
C TRP A 192 20.39 4.77 -1.90
#